data_AF-A0AAD8GQ91-F1
#
_entry.id   AF-A0AAD8GQ91-F1
#
_cell.length_a   1.000
_cell.length_b   1.000
_cell.length_c   1.000
_cell.angle_alpha   90.00
_cell.angle_beta   90.00
_cell.angle_gamma   90.00
#
_symmetry.space_group_name_H-M   'P 1'
#
loop_
_entity.id
_entity.type
_entity.pdbx_description
1 polymer ?
#
loop_
_entity_poly.entity_id
_entity_poly.type
_entity_poly.pdbx_seq_one_letter_code
_entity_poly.pdbx_strand_id
1 'polypeptide(L)'
;MFLNLPPNVSPNYLGMILCIRSSKRFTSYSVTKGMDGNRFTWSGEFESFGDKSLMVIVPRSTFAVEDGDDKIKLEADGCDIYGIHLLYYSEGYDISIGNEGRLKHLESDKNYSVSPTLS
;
A
#
# COMPACT_ATOMS: atom_id res chain seq x y z
N MET A 1 -3.49 10.82 -14.09
CA MET A 1 -4.23 11.39 -12.95
C MET A 1 -3.25 11.94 -11.91
N PHE A 2 -3.69 12.86 -11.04
CA PHE A 2 -2.86 13.39 -9.95
C PHE A 2 -3.54 13.14 -8.60
N LEU A 3 -2.74 12.80 -7.60
CA LEU A 3 -3.15 12.65 -6.21
C LEU A 3 -2.38 13.68 -5.38
N ASN A 4 -3.10 14.54 -4.67
CA ASN A 4 -2.48 15.49 -3.75
C ASN A 4 -2.06 14.74 -2.49
N LEU A 5 -0.82 14.98 -2.05
CA LEU A 5 -0.32 14.44 -0.80
C LEU A 5 -0.66 15.43 0.33
N PRO A 6 -1.06 14.93 1.51
CA PRO A 6 -1.18 15.78 2.68
C PRO A 6 0.18 16.42 3.03
N PRO A 7 0.20 17.61 3.64
CA PRO A 7 1.45 18.20 4.11
C PRO A 7 2.04 17.41 5.28
N ASN A 8 3.37 17.32 5.35
CA ASN A 8 4.14 16.78 6.49
C ASN A 8 3.83 15.32 6.89
N VAL A 9 3.28 14.50 5.97
CA VAL A 9 3.01 13.07 6.24
C VAL A 9 4.09 12.13 5.71
N SER A 10 5.17 12.67 5.13
CA SER A 10 6.28 11.87 4.60
C SER A 10 6.92 10.95 5.66
N PRO A 11 7.10 11.36 6.94
CA PRO A 11 7.67 10.49 7.95
C PRO A 11 6.80 9.26 8.22
N ASN A 12 5.48 9.43 8.14
CA ASN A 12 4.48 8.41 8.41
C ASN A 12 4.12 7.58 7.17
N TYR A 13 4.57 7.95 5.98
CA TYR A 13 4.24 7.21 4.77
C TYR A 13 4.83 5.78 4.81
N LEU A 14 4.00 4.77 4.58
CA LEU A 14 4.35 3.35 4.59
C LEU A 14 4.40 2.74 3.18
N GLY A 15 3.62 3.27 2.26
CA GLY A 15 3.50 2.73 0.91
C GLY A 15 2.18 3.10 0.25
N MET A 16 1.90 2.44 -0.86
CA MET A 16 0.71 2.66 -1.67
C MET A 16 0.17 1.34 -2.20
N ILE A 17 -1.15 1.26 -2.36
CA ILE A 17 -1.82 0.17 -3.08
C ILE A 17 -2.45 0.76 -4.33
N LEU A 18 -2.14 0.17 -5.48
CA LEU A 18 -2.74 0.48 -6.78
C LEU A 18 -3.68 -0.64 -7.20
N CYS A 19 -4.92 -0.29 -7.47
CA CYS A 19 -5.94 -1.21 -7.97
C CYS A 19 -6.19 -0.90 -9.45
N ILE A 20 -5.87 -1.84 -10.32
CA ILE A 20 -5.88 -1.66 -11.77
C ILE A 20 -6.71 -2.76 -12.41
N ARG A 21 -7.53 -2.41 -13.40
CA ARG A 21 -8.20 -3.37 -14.29
C ARG A 21 -7.64 -3.25 -15.69
N SER A 22 -6.99 -4.31 -16.17
CA SER A 22 -6.54 -4.42 -17.54
C SER A 22 -7.66 -4.99 -18.41
N SER A 23 -7.87 -4.37 -19.58
CA SER A 23 -8.71 -4.90 -20.66
C SER A 23 -7.91 -5.15 -21.94
N LYS A 24 -6.59 -4.92 -21.91
CA LYS A 24 -5.68 -5.13 -23.04
C LYS A 24 -4.66 -6.22 -22.72
N ARG A 25 -4.01 -6.71 -23.78
CA ARG A 25 -2.96 -7.73 -23.64
C ARG A 25 -1.76 -7.22 -22.83
N PHE A 26 -1.33 -6.00 -23.11
CA PHE A 26 -0.23 -5.34 -22.42
C PHE A 26 -0.76 -4.12 -21.68
N THR A 27 -0.41 -4.04 -20.41
CA THR A 27 -0.72 -2.90 -19.56
C THR A 27 0.57 -2.38 -18.95
N SER A 28 0.74 -1.07 -18.97
CA SER A 28 1.80 -0.38 -18.26
C SER A 28 1.24 0.69 -17.34
N TYR A 29 1.96 0.96 -16.26
CA TYR A 29 1.64 2.05 -15.35
C TYR A 29 2.93 2.68 -14.82
N SER A 30 2.87 3.96 -14.49
CA SER A 30 3.96 4.70 -13.86
C SER A 30 3.44 5.65 -12.79
N VAL A 31 4.22 5.77 -11.73
CA VAL A 31 3.99 6.61 -10.57
C VAL A 31 5.19 7.53 -10.44
N THR A 32 4.96 8.84 -10.52
CA THR A 32 6.00 9.86 -10.42
C THR A 32 5.66 10.78 -9.26
N LYS A 33 6.65 11.09 -8.41
CA LYS A 33 6.50 12.10 -7.35
C LYS A 33 7.03 13.46 -7.82
N GLY A 34 6.39 14.55 -7.38
CA GLY A 34 6.78 15.93 -7.67
C GLY A 34 6.38 16.45 -9.06
N MET A 35 6.45 17.78 -9.22
CA MET A 35 5.95 18.49 -10.42
C MET A 35 7.03 18.67 -11.52
N ASP A 36 8.33 18.60 -11.17
CA ASP A 36 9.38 19.21 -12.01
C ASP A 36 10.20 18.21 -12.85
N GLY A 37 9.62 17.07 -13.24
CA GLY A 37 10.23 16.13 -14.21
C GLY A 37 11.58 15.51 -13.83
N ASN A 38 12.16 15.91 -12.69
CA ASN A 38 13.48 15.55 -12.22
C ASN A 38 13.43 14.70 -10.95
N ARG A 39 12.30 14.03 -10.71
CA ARG A 39 12.07 13.18 -9.53
C ARG A 39 11.68 11.78 -9.96
N PHE A 40 12.04 10.84 -9.07
CA PHE A 40 11.95 9.40 -9.26
C PHE A 40 10.59 8.95 -9.81
N THR A 41 10.65 8.10 -10.84
CA THR A 41 9.49 7.43 -11.43
C THR A 41 9.62 5.94 -11.18
N TRP A 42 8.60 5.34 -10.59
CA TRP A 42 8.46 3.91 -10.47
C TRP A 42 7.41 3.43 -11.46
N SER A 43 7.71 2.39 -12.23
CA SER A 43 6.82 1.88 -13.25
C SER A 43 6.79 0.36 -13.25
N GLY A 44 5.72 -0.19 -13.82
CA GLY A 44 5.56 -1.61 -13.99
C GLY A 44 4.77 -1.93 -15.26
N GLU A 45 4.99 -3.12 -15.78
CA GLU A 45 4.29 -3.65 -16.93
C GLU A 45 3.85 -5.09 -16.61
N PHE A 46 2.70 -5.49 -17.14
CA PHE A 46 2.28 -6.87 -17.06
C PHE A 46 1.47 -7.27 -18.31
N GLU A 47 1.60 -8.54 -18.68
CA GLU A 47 0.80 -9.15 -19.73
C GLU A 47 -0.41 -9.85 -19.09
N SER A 48 -1.60 -9.59 -19.63
CA SER A 48 -2.84 -10.23 -19.21
C SER A 48 -3.64 -10.72 -20.41
N PHE A 49 -4.06 -11.99 -20.39
CA PHE A 49 -4.98 -12.52 -21.40
C PHE A 49 -6.43 -12.29 -20.96
N GLY A 50 -7.08 -11.29 -21.56
CA GLY A 50 -8.47 -10.89 -21.28
C GLY A 50 -8.61 -9.93 -20.09
N ASP A 51 -9.85 -9.67 -19.69
CA ASP A 51 -10.17 -8.74 -18.60
C ASP A 51 -9.69 -9.31 -17.25
N LYS A 52 -8.72 -8.63 -16.65
CA LYS A 52 -8.10 -9.02 -15.38
C LYS A 52 -7.95 -7.82 -14.46
N SER A 53 -8.12 -8.05 -13.17
CA SER A 53 -7.86 -7.04 -12.13
C SER A 53 -6.60 -7.41 -11.36
N LEU A 54 -5.78 -6.40 -11.06
CA LEU A 54 -4.52 -6.53 -10.35
C LEU A 54 -4.51 -5.53 -9.18
N MET A 55 -3.97 -5.99 -8.05
CA MET A 55 -3.62 -5.13 -6.93
C MET A 55 -2.10 -5.13 -6.80
N VAL A 56 -1.49 -3.95 -6.88
CA VAL A 56 -0.05 -3.78 -6.72
C VAL A 56 0.23 -3.06 -5.41
N ILE A 57 1.00 -3.70 -4.55
CA ILE A 57 1.45 -3.14 -3.27
C ILE A 57 2.85 -2.56 -3.49
N VAL A 58 3.00 -1.28 -3.21
CA VAL A 58 4.24 -0.52 -3.39
C VAL A 58 4.74 -0.07 -2.03
N PRO A 59 5.70 -0.79 -1.43
CA PRO A 59 6.26 -0.40 -0.14
C PRO A 59 7.04 0.92 -0.24
N ARG A 60 7.17 1.64 0.89
CA ARG A 60 8.02 2.84 1.01
C ARG A 60 9.44 2.63 0.50
N SER A 61 10.02 1.45 0.73
CA SER A 61 11.38 1.13 0.27
C SER A 61 11.54 1.12 -1.25
N THR A 62 10.45 0.95 -2.00
CA THR A 62 10.43 0.99 -3.47
C THR A 62 10.09 2.39 -3.99
N PHE A 63 9.15 3.07 -3.34
CA PHE A 63 8.73 4.41 -3.69
C PHE A 63 8.51 5.21 -2.41
N ALA A 64 9.45 6.08 -2.07
CA ALA A 64 9.37 6.92 -0.89
C ALA A 64 8.82 8.31 -1.26
N VAL A 65 7.89 8.81 -0.44
CA VAL A 65 7.44 10.21 -0.46
C VAL A 65 8.32 10.98 0.52
N GLU A 66 8.78 12.17 0.13
CA GLU A 66 9.60 13.08 0.94
C GLU A 66 8.85 14.36 1.27
N ASP A 67 9.32 15.11 2.26
CA ASP A 67 8.80 16.45 2.52
C ASP A 67 9.04 17.35 1.31
N GLY A 68 7.98 17.99 0.81
CA GLY A 68 7.99 18.77 -0.43
C GLY A 68 7.65 17.97 -1.69
N ASP A 69 7.31 16.68 -1.58
CA ASP A 69 6.50 15.98 -2.58
C ASP A 69 5.01 16.32 -2.34
N ASP A 70 4.49 17.31 -3.05
CA ASP A 70 3.10 17.76 -2.83
C ASP A 70 2.07 16.90 -3.58
N LYS A 71 2.52 16.18 -4.62
CA LYS A 71 1.65 15.39 -5.51
C LYS A 71 2.34 14.16 -6.04
N ILE A 72 1.53 13.15 -6.31
CA ILE A 72 1.89 11.98 -7.11
C ILE A 72 1.13 12.06 -8.43
N LYS A 73 1.85 11.89 -9.54
CA LYS A 73 1.28 11.66 -10.87
C LYS A 73 1.22 10.17 -11.11
N LEU A 74 0.06 9.67 -11.52
CA LEU A 74 -0.11 8.30 -11.99
C LEU A 74 -0.52 8.33 -13.46
N GLU A 75 0.20 7.58 -14.28
CA GLU A 75 -0.10 7.35 -15.68
C GLU A 75 -0.29 5.85 -15.90
N ALA A 76 -1.23 5.50 -16.76
CA ALA A 76 -1.49 4.12 -17.09
C ALA A 76 -1.93 4.03 -18.55
N ASP A 77 -1.42 3.02 -19.25
CA ASP A 77 -1.80 2.70 -20.61
C ASP A 77 -2.32 1.27 -20.69
N GLY A 78 -3.42 1.11 -21.41
CA GLY A 78 -4.09 -0.17 -21.60
C GLY A 78 -4.90 -0.68 -20.41
N CYS A 79 -5.07 0.12 -19.36
CA CYS A 79 -5.85 -0.25 -18.19
C CYS A 79 -6.62 0.92 -17.55
N ASP A 80 -7.63 0.56 -16.75
CA ASP A 80 -8.37 1.46 -15.90
C ASP A 80 -7.79 1.44 -14.47
N ILE A 81 -7.62 2.62 -13.87
CA ILE A 81 -7.26 2.74 -12.45
C ILE A 81 -8.55 2.78 -11.63
N TYR A 82 -8.77 1.77 -10.80
CA TYR A 82 -9.96 1.64 -9.96
C TYR A 82 -9.80 2.29 -8.61
N GLY A 83 -8.57 2.35 -8.10
CA GLY A 83 -8.31 2.91 -6.78
C GLY A 83 -6.84 3.12 -6.53
N ILE A 84 -6.57 4.12 -5.69
CA ILE A 84 -5.25 4.36 -5.11
C ILE A 84 -5.47 4.55 -3.61
N HIS A 85 -4.73 3.78 -2.82
CA HIS A 85 -4.77 3.90 -1.37
C HIS A 85 -3.36 4.20 -0.87
N LEU A 86 -3.17 5.38 -0.29
CA LEU A 86 -1.93 5.73 0.40
C LEU A 86 -1.99 5.19 1.82
N LEU A 87 -0.91 4.53 2.22
CA LEU A 87 -0.78 3.92 3.54
C LEU A 87 0.10 4.81 4.40
N TYR A 88 -0.44 5.22 5.54
CA TYR A 88 0.27 5.99 6.55
C TYR A 88 0.24 5.24 7.88
N TYR A 89 1.34 5.35 8.61
CA TYR A 89 1.39 5.00 10.02
C TYR A 89 0.49 5.99 10.79
N SER A 90 -0.35 5.45 11.66
CA SER A 90 -1.18 6.24 12.56
C SER A 90 -0.67 6.01 13.98
N GLU A 91 -0.10 7.05 14.57
CA GLU A 91 0.17 7.10 16.01
C GLU A 91 -1.18 7.00 16.73
N GLY A 92 -1.51 5.82 17.25
CA GLY A 92 -2.82 5.53 17.85
C GLY A 92 -3.18 4.05 17.88
N TYR A 93 -2.58 3.23 17.01
CA TYR A 93 -2.58 1.77 17.18
C TYR A 93 -1.27 1.34 17.82
N ASP A 94 -1.28 1.32 19.15
CA ASP A 94 -0.35 0.52 19.93
C ASP A 94 -0.63 -0.95 19.57
N ILE A 95 -0.05 -1.42 18.47
CA ILE A 95 0.09 -2.86 18.26
C ILE A 95 1.07 -3.26 19.35
N SER A 96 0.54 -3.62 20.51
CA SER A 96 1.28 -4.30 21.55
C SER A 96 1.73 -5.62 20.96
N ILE A 97 2.85 -5.57 20.24
CA ILE A 97 3.67 -6.73 19.93
C ILE A 97 4.24 -7.13 21.29
N GLY A 98 3.42 -7.81 22.10
CA GLY A 98 3.95 -8.67 23.14
C GLY A 98 4.97 -9.59 22.47
N ASN A 99 6.04 -9.95 23.19
CA ASN A 99 7.19 -10.72 22.71
C ASN A 99 6.87 -12.13 22.14
N GLU A 100 5.64 -12.40 21.75
CA GLU A 100 5.21 -13.55 20.98
C GLU A 100 4.58 -13.02 19.69
N GLY A 101 5.30 -13.11 18.57
CA GLY A 101 4.88 -12.68 17.24
C GLY A 101 3.66 -13.44 16.70
N ARG A 102 2.51 -13.24 17.32
CA ARG A 102 1.22 -13.83 16.97
C ARG A 102 0.17 -12.73 17.02
N LEU A 103 -0.51 -12.53 15.88
CA LEU A 103 -1.69 -11.67 15.79
C LEU A 103 -2.73 -12.18 16.80
N LYS A 104 -2.98 -11.41 17.87
CA LYS A 104 -4.04 -11.75 18.82
C LYS A 104 -5.37 -11.39 18.19
N HIS A 105 -6.15 -12.41 17.85
CA HIS A 105 -7.54 -12.25 17.46
C HIS A 105 -8.34 -11.89 18.71
N LEU A 106 -8.91 -10.67 18.76
CA LEU A 106 -9.49 -10.09 19.98
C LEU A 106 -10.68 -10.90 20.55
N GLU A 107 -11.19 -11.90 19.82
CA GLU A 107 -12.37 -12.67 20.20
C GLU A 107 -12.09 -14.15 20.56
N SER A 108 -10.87 -14.68 20.40
CA SER A 108 -10.62 -16.13 20.59
C SER A 108 -10.04 -16.56 21.94
N ASP A 109 -9.49 -15.63 22.73
CA ASP A 109 -8.65 -16.03 23.88
C ASP A 109 -9.40 -16.15 25.22
N LYS A 110 -10.73 -16.06 25.21
CA LYS A 110 -11.53 -16.14 26.46
C LYS A 110 -11.83 -17.55 26.97
N ASN A 111 -11.43 -18.62 26.27
CA ASN A 111 -11.93 -19.98 26.57
C ASN A 111 -10.86 -21.07 26.79
N TYR A 112 -9.72 -20.77 27.41
CA TYR A 112 -8.86 -21.82 27.94
C TYR A 112 -8.41 -21.55 29.38
N SER A 113 -9.33 -21.76 30.33
CA SER A 113 -8.96 -22.14 31.70
C SER A 113 -8.81 -23.66 31.75
N VAL A 114 -7.58 -24.15 31.62
CA VAL A 114 -7.28 -25.56 31.93
C VAL A 114 -6.97 -25.63 33.42
N SER A 115 -7.88 -26.22 34.19
CA SER A 115 -7.66 -26.56 35.59
C SER A 115 -6.57 -27.63 35.71
N PRO A 116 -5.62 -27.51 36.66
CA PRO A 116 -4.66 -28.58 36.90
C PRO A 116 -5.33 -29.70 37.69
N THR A 117 -5.50 -30.87 37.06
CA THR A 117 -5.78 -32.12 37.80
C THR A 117 -4.49 -32.63 38.43
N LEU A 118 -4.42 -32.57 39.76
CA LEU A 118 -3.47 -33.30 40.59
C LEU A 118 -3.92 -34.76 40.73
N SER A 119 -3.05 -35.70 40.35
CA SER A 119 -2.91 -37.03 40.98
C SER A 119 -1.56 -37.62 40.61
#